data_AF-E0VRS6-F1
#
_entry.id   AF-E0VRS6-F1
#
_cell.length_a   1.000
_cell.length_b   1.000
_cell.length_c   1.000
_cell.angle_alpha   90.00
_cell.angle_beta   90.00
_cell.angle_gamma   90.00
#
_symmetry.space_group_name_H-M   'P 1'
#
loop_
_entity.id
_entity.type
_entity.pdbx_description
1 polymer ?
#
loop_
_entity_poly.entity_id
_entity_poly.type
_entity_poly.pdbx_seq_one_letter_code
_entity_poly.pdbx_strand_id
1 'polypeptide(L)'
;RHKLYALRYFFCEALCLVNIIGQLILMNNFFDGEFFSYGLRVMSFSNQPQEDRFDPMVYIFPRVTKCTFQKFGASGSIQTHDSLCILPLNIVNEKTYIFLWFWYIILATLLSALLIYRAVILAAPSVRPYILHRRNRMIPFDIAKAVSRKTDVGDWWI
;
A
#
# COMPACT_ATOMS: atom_id res chain seq x y z
N ARG A 1 19.14 -21.64 19.91
CA ARG A 1 19.07 -21.65 18.42
C ARG A 1 17.76 -21.02 17.91
N HIS A 2 16.60 -21.34 18.51
CA HIS A 2 15.28 -20.81 18.11
C HIS A 2 15.08 -19.30 18.32
N LYS A 3 15.67 -18.70 19.36
CA LYS A 3 15.61 -17.23 19.61
C LYS A 3 16.15 -16.38 18.45
N LEU A 4 17.27 -16.80 17.88
CA LEU A 4 17.91 -16.07 16.78
C LEU A 4 17.06 -16.14 15.50
N TYR A 5 16.37 -17.26 15.27
CA TYR A 5 15.44 -17.40 14.16
C TYR A 5 14.24 -16.46 14.31
N ALA A 6 13.61 -16.44 15.49
CA ALA A 6 12.50 -15.52 15.78
C ALA A 6 12.91 -14.04 15.65
N LEU A 7 14.10 -13.67 16.14
CA LEU A 7 14.62 -12.30 16.02
C LEU A 7 14.87 -11.92 14.55
N ARG A 8 15.49 -12.80 13.75
CA ARG A 8 15.72 -12.58 12.31
C ARG A 8 14.41 -12.45 11.55
N TYR A 9 13.41 -13.24 11.92
CA TYR A 9 12.10 -13.19 11.29
C TYR A 9 11.37 -11.87 11.60
N PHE A 10 11.37 -11.43 12.87
CA PHE A 10 10.82 -10.14 13.25
C PHE A 10 11.53 -8.97 12.55
N PHE A 11 12.86 -9.04 12.44
CA PHE A 11 13.64 -8.05 11.70
C PHE A 11 13.26 -8.01 10.21
N CYS A 12 13.07 -9.16 9.57
CA CYS A 12 12.62 -9.25 8.19
C CYS A 12 11.23 -8.60 8.01
N GLU A 13 10.30 -8.85 8.93
CA GLU A 13 8.97 -8.23 8.88
C GLU A 13 9.01 -6.72 9.09
N ALA A 14 9.87 -6.23 9.98
CA ALA A 14 10.10 -4.80 10.13
C ALA A 14 10.66 -4.18 8.84
N LEU A 15 11.61 -4.85 8.17
CA LEU A 15 12.11 -4.41 6.87
C LEU A 15 11.02 -4.40 5.79
N CYS A 16 10.13 -5.40 5.76
CA CYS A 16 8.98 -5.41 4.86
C CYS A 16 8.05 -4.21 5.11
N LEU A 17 7.82 -3.84 6.38
CA LEU A 17 7.00 -2.67 6.72
C LEU A 17 7.68 -1.38 6.26
N VAL A 18 8.98 -1.24 6.50
CA VAL A 18 9.77 -0.09 6.03
C VAL A 18 9.75 -0.01 4.49
N ASN A 19 9.82 -1.15 3.80
CA ASN A 19 9.74 -1.19 2.34
C ASN A 19 8.39 -0.66 1.85
N ILE A 20 7.28 -1.15 2.40
CA ILE A 20 5.93 -0.71 2.00
C ILE A 20 5.75 0.80 2.30
N ILE A 21 6.17 1.27 3.47
CA ILE A 21 6.10 2.70 3.82
C ILE A 21 6.96 3.54 2.87
N GLY A 22 8.17 3.09 2.56
CA GLY A 22 9.06 3.75 1.62
C GLY A 22 8.44 3.85 0.21
N GLN A 23 7.83 2.76 -0.27
CA GLN A 23 7.12 2.77 -1.55
C GLN A 23 5.94 3.74 -1.55
N LEU A 24 5.17 3.81 -0.46
CA LEU A 24 4.08 4.78 -0.31
C LEU A 24 4.60 6.24 -0.34
N ILE A 25 5.70 6.53 0.34
CA ILE A 25 6.29 7.88 0.36
C ILE A 25 6.84 8.27 -1.01
N LEU A 26 7.59 7.36 -1.67
CA LEU A 26 8.10 7.59 -3.02
C LEU A 26 6.96 7.85 -4.01
N MET A 27 5.89 7.07 -3.92
CA MET A 27 4.71 7.26 -4.73
C MET A 27 4.04 8.60 -4.43
N ASN A 28 3.92 8.97 -3.15
CA ASN A 28 3.38 10.26 -2.76
C ASN A 28 4.19 11.43 -3.30
N ASN A 29 5.52 11.33 -3.30
CA ASN A 29 6.39 12.36 -3.87
C ASN A 29 6.30 12.41 -5.40
N PHE A 30 6.09 11.28 -6.08
CA PHE A 30 5.86 11.24 -7.53
C PHE A 30 4.55 11.94 -7.93
N PHE A 31 3.55 11.93 -7.04
CA PHE A 31 2.23 12.53 -7.24
C PHE A 31 2.07 13.92 -6.59
N ASP A 32 3.16 14.64 -6.34
CA ASP A 32 3.15 15.97 -5.72
C ASP A 32 2.38 16.03 -4.38
N GLY A 33 2.40 14.95 -3.60
CA GLY A 33 1.78 14.87 -2.28
C GLY A 33 0.32 14.41 -2.25
N GLU A 34 -0.27 14.11 -3.40
CA GLU A 34 -1.70 13.83 -3.53
C GLU A 34 -2.06 12.32 -3.49
N PHE A 35 -1.06 11.43 -3.30
CA PHE A 35 -1.26 9.98 -3.36
C PHE A 35 -2.01 9.41 -2.16
N PHE A 36 -1.85 9.96 -0.95
CA PHE A 36 -2.58 9.44 0.22
C PHE A 36 -4.09 9.67 0.13
N SER A 37 -4.50 10.85 -0.33
CA SER A 37 -5.91 11.23 -0.52
C SER A 37 -6.51 10.68 -1.82
N TYR A 38 -5.70 10.04 -2.67
CA TYR A 38 -6.09 9.50 -3.96
C TYR A 38 -7.20 8.45 -3.87
N GLY A 39 -7.00 7.34 -3.15
CA GLY A 39 -7.99 6.26 -3.09
C GLY A 39 -9.30 6.68 -2.43
N LEU A 40 -9.26 7.58 -1.44
CA LEU A 40 -10.45 8.14 -0.81
C LEU A 40 -11.28 8.98 -1.79
N ARG A 41 -10.63 9.82 -2.60
CA ARG A 41 -11.29 10.64 -3.63
C ARG A 41 -11.83 9.80 -4.80
N VAL A 42 -11.09 8.79 -5.24
CA VAL A 42 -11.55 7.88 -6.29
C VAL A 42 -12.83 7.15 -5.87
N MET A 43 -12.96 6.76 -4.59
CA MET A 43 -14.19 6.14 -4.09
C MET A 43 -15.37 7.13 -4.05
N SER A 44 -15.16 8.40 -3.72
CA SER A 44 -16.24 9.40 -3.68
C SER A 44 -16.70 9.84 -5.07
N PHE A 45 -15.79 9.90 -6.03
CA PHE A 45 -16.08 10.42 -7.38
C PHE A 45 -16.32 9.34 -8.43
N SER A 46 -16.20 8.05 -8.09
CA SER A 46 -16.28 6.89 -9.01
C SER A 46 -17.37 6.99 -10.09
N ASN A 47 -18.54 7.56 -9.75
CA ASN A 47 -19.71 7.66 -10.64
C ASN A 47 -19.76 8.91 -11.55
N GLN A 48 -18.86 9.89 -11.38
CA GLN A 48 -18.87 11.09 -12.22
C GLN A 48 -17.93 10.97 -13.43
N PRO A 49 -18.34 11.39 -14.64
CA PRO A 49 -17.43 11.47 -15.78
C PRO A 49 -16.29 12.45 -15.49
N GLN A 50 -15.06 12.06 -15.85
CA GLN A 50 -13.84 12.81 -15.56
C GLN A 50 -13.78 14.19 -16.25
N GLU A 51 -14.63 14.46 -17.24
CA GLU A 51 -14.72 15.78 -17.90
C GLU A 51 -15.25 16.87 -16.97
N ASP A 52 -16.06 16.51 -15.95
CA ASP A 52 -16.55 17.42 -14.91
C ASP A 52 -15.69 17.39 -13.63
N ARG A 53 -14.60 16.62 -13.60
CA ARG A 53 -13.77 16.46 -12.41
C ARG A 53 -12.59 17.44 -12.41
N PHE A 54 -12.57 18.35 -11.44
CA PHE A 54 -11.44 19.26 -11.16
C PHE A 54 -10.38 18.62 -10.24
N ASP A 55 -10.04 17.35 -10.48
CA ASP A 55 -9.00 16.70 -9.70
C ASP A 55 -7.61 17.08 -10.21
N PRO A 56 -6.60 17.25 -9.33
CA PRO A 56 -5.19 17.45 -9.73
C PRO A 56 -4.64 16.32 -10.61
N MET A 57 -5.34 15.18 -10.66
CA MET A 57 -5.05 14.07 -11.59
C MET A 57 -5.24 14.40 -13.06
N VAL A 58 -6.16 15.30 -13.44
CA VAL A 58 -6.28 15.74 -14.84
C VAL A 58 -5.01 16.45 -15.30
N TYR A 59 -4.33 17.11 -14.38
CA TYR A 59 -3.07 17.80 -14.61
C TYR A 59 -1.87 16.83 -14.64
N ILE A 60 -1.82 15.86 -13.72
CA ILE A 60 -0.72 14.88 -13.64
C ILE A 60 -0.79 13.85 -14.78
N PHE A 61 -2.00 13.39 -15.15
CA PHE A 61 -2.23 12.40 -16.19
C PHE A 61 -3.23 12.86 -17.27
N PRO A 62 -2.85 13.81 -18.16
CA PRO A 62 -3.71 14.23 -19.26
C PRO A 62 -3.94 13.07 -20.24
N ARG A 63 -5.20 12.73 -20.47
CA ARG A 63 -5.61 11.73 -21.48
C ARG A 63 -5.69 12.33 -22.88
N VAL A 64 -5.86 13.66 -22.95
CA VAL A 64 -5.88 14.45 -24.19
C VAL A 64 -4.91 15.62 -24.07
N THR A 65 -4.18 15.92 -25.14
CA THR A 65 -3.25 17.06 -25.20
C THR A 65 -3.37 17.79 -26.53
N LYS A 66 -3.03 19.08 -26.54
CA LYS A 66 -2.99 19.90 -27.76
C LYS A 66 -1.65 19.68 -28.46
N CYS A 67 -1.69 19.10 -29.65
CA CYS A 67 -0.53 18.97 -30.53
C CYS A 67 -0.55 20.07 -31.60
N THR A 68 0.49 20.90 -31.65
CA THR A 68 0.69 21.94 -32.65
C THR A 68 1.54 21.41 -33.80
N PHE A 69 0.94 21.25 -34.99
CA PHE A 69 1.66 20.85 -36.19
C PHE A 69 1.97 22.09 -37.04
N GLN A 70 3.25 22.32 -37.33
CA GLN A 70 3.67 23.41 -38.22
C GLN A 70 3.89 22.85 -39.62
N LYS A 71 3.16 23.35 -40.61
CA LYS A 71 3.33 23.01 -42.04
C LYS A 71 3.61 24.26 -42.86
N PHE A 72 4.35 24.11 -43.95
CA PHE A 72 4.56 25.20 -44.91
C PHE A 72 3.43 25.22 -45.93
N GLY A 73 2.75 26.35 -46.05
CA GLY A 73 1.68 26.56 -47.03
C GLY A 73 2.24 26.80 -48.44
N ALA A 74 1.34 26.82 -49.44
CA ALA A 74 1.71 27.03 -50.85
C ALA A 74 2.43 28.36 -51.13
N SER A 75 2.31 29.35 -50.23
CA SER A 75 2.99 30.64 -50.29
C SER A 75 4.33 30.68 -49.52
N GLY A 76 4.81 29.57 -48.97
CA GLY A 76 6.02 29.52 -48.12
C GLY A 76 5.84 30.04 -46.68
N SER A 77 4.61 30.45 -46.30
CA SER A 77 4.29 30.85 -44.93
C SER A 77 4.07 29.64 -44.02
N ILE A 78 4.45 29.77 -42.74
CA ILE A 78 4.19 28.75 -41.71
C ILE A 78 2.71 28.80 -41.33
N GLN A 79 2.00 27.70 -41.56
CA GLN A 79 0.62 27.46 -41.14
C GLN A 79 0.64 26.52 -39.93
N THR A 80 0.10 26.99 -38.80
CA THR A 80 -0.03 26.20 -37.57
C THR A 80 -1.38 25.51 -37.54
N HIS A 81 -1.37 24.18 -37.46
CA HIS A 81 -2.56 23.36 -37.28
C HIS A 81 -2.60 22.78 -35.87
N ASP A 82 -3.65 23.14 -35.14
CA ASP A 82 -3.91 22.62 -33.81
C ASP A 82 -4.78 21.37 -33.91
N SER A 83 -4.32 20.29 -33.30
CA SER A 83 -5.07 19.03 -33.22
C SER A 83 -5.06 18.47 -31.80
N LEU A 84 -6.07 17.69 -31.45
CA LEU A 84 -6.15 16.98 -30.19
C LEU A 84 -5.51 15.59 -30.34
N CYS A 85 -4.56 15.28 -29.47
CA CYS A 85 -3.88 13.99 -29.38
C CYS A 85 -4.36 13.24 -28.12
N ILE A 86 -4.56 11.93 -28.24
CA ILE A 86 -4.92 11.06 -27.11
C ILE A 86 -3.66 10.34 -26.62
N LEU A 87 -3.45 10.31 -25.31
CA LEU A 87 -2.37 9.56 -24.65
C LEU A 87 -2.92 8.28 -23.99
N PRO A 88 -2.98 7.15 -24.72
CA PRO A 88 -3.54 5.91 -24.18
C PRO A 88 -2.74 5.36 -22.98
N LEU A 89 -1.43 5.64 -22.91
CA LEU A 89 -0.57 5.24 -21.79
C LEU A 89 -1.07 5.81 -20.46
N ASN A 90 -1.56 7.06 -20.45
CA ASN A 90 -2.04 7.69 -19.23
C ASN A 90 -3.33 7.07 -18.70
N ILE A 91 -4.18 6.55 -19.58
CA ILE A 91 -5.40 5.85 -19.20
C ILE A 91 -5.05 4.56 -18.46
N VAL A 92 -4.05 3.81 -18.95
CA VAL A 92 -3.57 2.59 -18.31
C VAL A 92 -2.95 2.90 -16.95
N ASN A 93 -2.06 3.90 -16.90
CA ASN A 93 -1.44 4.35 -15.66
C ASN A 93 -2.47 4.75 -14.61
N GLU A 94 -3.47 5.56 -15.00
CA GLU A 94 -4.58 5.96 -14.12
C GLU A 94 -5.21 4.74 -13.45
N LYS A 95 -5.54 3.67 -14.20
CA LYS A 95 -6.17 2.47 -13.62
C LYS A 95 -5.20 1.63 -12.78
N THR A 96 -3.95 1.49 -13.20
CA THR A 96 -2.93 0.74 -12.46
C THR A 96 -2.66 1.38 -11.10
N TYR A 97 -2.56 2.71 -11.04
CA TYR A 97 -2.30 3.40 -9.78
C TYR A 97 -3.47 3.30 -8.79
N ILE A 98 -4.74 3.30 -9.26
CA ILE A 98 -5.91 3.02 -8.41
C ILE A 98 -5.73 1.65 -7.74
N PHE A 99 -5.43 0.63 -8.53
CA PHE A 99 -5.24 -0.72 -8.02
C PHE A 99 -4.09 -0.82 -7.02
N LEU A 100 -2.94 -0.21 -7.35
CA LEU A 100 -1.76 -0.20 -6.49
C LEU A 100 -2.02 0.50 -5.15
N TRP A 101 -2.81 1.58 -5.14
CA TRP A 101 -3.16 2.27 -3.89
C TRP A 101 -3.90 1.35 -2.92
N PHE A 102 -4.97 0.69 -3.39
CA PHE A 102 -5.73 -0.26 -2.55
C PHE A 102 -4.85 -1.42 -2.11
N TRP A 103 -4.02 -1.94 -3.01
CA TRP A 103 -3.08 -3.01 -2.72
C TRP A 103 -2.09 -2.65 -1.61
N TYR A 104 -1.44 -1.48 -1.70
CA TYR A 104 -0.48 -1.04 -0.69
C TYR A 104 -1.13 -0.76 0.67
N ILE A 105 -2.33 -0.17 0.70
CA ILE A 105 -3.06 0.06 1.96
C ILE A 105 -3.46 -1.26 2.64
N ILE A 106 -3.95 -2.24 1.86
CA ILE A 106 -4.28 -3.56 2.41
C ILE A 106 -3.03 -4.25 2.94
N LEU A 107 -1.92 -4.23 2.19
CA LEU A 107 -0.67 -4.83 2.66
C LEU A 107 -0.12 -4.14 3.91
N ALA A 108 -0.14 -2.80 3.95
CA ALA A 108 0.33 -2.04 5.11
C ALA A 108 -0.52 -2.35 6.36
N THR A 109 -1.85 -2.39 6.23
CA THR A 109 -2.76 -2.69 7.34
C THR A 109 -2.63 -4.13 7.84
N LEU A 110 -2.55 -5.12 6.96
CA LEU A 110 -2.35 -6.51 7.35
C LEU A 110 -0.98 -6.74 8.02
N LEU A 111 0.09 -6.18 7.45
CA LEU A 111 1.43 -6.35 8.00
C LEU A 111 1.60 -5.64 9.35
N SER A 112 1.07 -4.42 9.48
CA SER A 112 1.07 -3.70 10.76
C SER A 112 0.25 -4.42 11.83
N ALA A 113 -0.94 -4.94 11.49
CA ALA A 113 -1.74 -5.73 12.42
C ALA A 113 -1.01 -7.00 12.88
N LEU A 114 -0.34 -7.70 11.96
CA LEU A 114 0.48 -8.87 12.28
C LEU A 114 1.65 -8.51 13.20
N LEU A 115 2.37 -7.42 12.90
CA LEU A 115 3.47 -6.94 13.74
C LEU A 115 2.99 -6.54 15.14
N ILE A 116 1.86 -5.84 15.26
CA ILE A 116 1.27 -5.47 16.55
C ILE A 116 0.88 -6.71 17.34
N TYR A 117 0.16 -7.66 16.70
CA TYR A 117 -0.23 -8.92 17.35
C TYR A 117 0.99 -9.65 17.93
N ARG A 118 2.08 -9.71 17.17
CA ARG A 118 3.33 -10.35 17.57
C ARG A 118 4.08 -9.56 18.63
N ALA A 119 4.12 -8.24 18.53
CA ALA A 119 4.70 -7.36 19.54
C ALA A 119 3.99 -7.51 20.89
N VAL A 120 2.66 -7.64 20.89
CA VAL A 120 1.86 -7.90 22.11
C VAL A 120 2.24 -9.26 22.73
N ILE A 121 2.41 -10.30 21.92
CA ILE A 121 2.84 -11.62 22.40
C ILE A 121 4.26 -11.59 22.99
N LEU A 122 5.16 -10.81 22.39
CA LEU A 122 6.53 -10.64 22.86
C LEU A 122 6.57 -9.85 24.17
N ALA A 123 5.89 -8.71 24.24
CA ALA A 123 5.90 -7.80 25.38
C ALA A 123 5.10 -8.32 26.59
N ALA A 124 4.02 -9.06 26.35
CA ALA A 124 3.12 -9.54 27.41
C ALA A 124 3.15 -11.08 27.54
N PRO A 125 4.10 -11.64 28.32
CA PRO A 125 4.14 -13.08 28.58
C PRO A 125 2.87 -13.60 29.28
N SER A 126 2.11 -12.73 29.95
CA SER A 126 0.81 -13.02 30.57
C SER A 126 -0.31 -13.31 29.55
N VAL A 127 -0.18 -12.83 28.31
CA VAL A 127 -1.20 -13.00 27.25
C VAL A 127 -1.04 -14.34 26.53
N ARG A 128 0.16 -14.92 26.54
CA ARG A 128 0.47 -16.23 25.94
C ARG A 128 -0.40 -17.39 26.45
N PRO A 129 -0.58 -17.62 27.76
CA PRO A 129 -1.44 -18.71 28.25
C PRO A 129 -2.92 -18.45 27.96
N TYR A 130 -3.35 -17.19 27.89
CA TYR A 130 -4.73 -16.83 27.54
C TYR A 130 -5.03 -17.13 26.06
N ILE A 131 -4.13 -16.76 25.15
CA ILE A 131 -4.23 -17.10 23.72
C ILE A 131 -4.20 -18.62 23.53
N LEU A 132 -3.32 -19.33 24.23
CA LEU A 132 -3.20 -20.79 24.13
C LEU A 132 -4.48 -21.50 24.59
N HIS A 133 -5.06 -21.07 25.71
CA HIS A 133 -6.32 -21.61 26.22
C HIS A 133 -7.51 -21.27 25.30
N ARG A 134 -7.53 -20.07 24.72
CA ARG A 134 -8.59 -19.66 23.77
C ARG A 134 -8.53 -20.43 22.46
N ARG A 135 -7.32 -20.76 21.97
CA ARG A 135 -7.11 -21.54 20.75
C ARG A 135 -7.35 -23.04 20.98
N ASN A 136 -6.89 -23.58 22.11
CA ASN A 136 -7.05 -24.98 22.49
C ASN A 136 -7.87 -25.09 23.79
N ARG A 137 -9.19 -25.02 23.64
CA ARG A 137 -10.16 -25.02 24.76
C ARG A 137 -10.13 -26.30 25.60
N MET A 138 -9.52 -27.38 25.10
CA MET A 138 -9.34 -28.66 25.81
C MET A 138 -8.20 -28.63 26.85
N ILE A 139 -7.28 -27.66 26.80
CA ILE A 139 -6.15 -27.60 27.74
C ILE A 139 -6.56 -26.74 28.94
N PRO A 140 -6.55 -27.28 30.17
CA PRO A 140 -6.84 -26.50 31.37
C PRO A 140 -5.82 -25.37 31.55
N PHE A 141 -6.31 -24.23 32.05
CA PHE A 141 -5.55 -22.98 32.12
C PHE A 141 -4.24 -23.11 32.92
N ASP A 142 -4.21 -23.96 33.95
CA ASP A 142 -3.01 -24.20 34.77
C ASP A 142 -1.88 -24.91 33.99
N ILE A 143 -2.23 -25.86 33.12
CA ILE A 143 -1.26 -26.52 32.24
C ILE A 143 -0.78 -25.54 31.16
N ALA A 144 -1.68 -24.73 30.59
CA ALA A 144 -1.32 -23.69 29.63
C ALA A 144 -0.35 -22.66 30.22
N LYS A 145 -0.57 -22.26 31.50
CA LYS A 145 0.31 -21.35 32.25
C LYS A 145 1.65 -21.99 32.58
N ALA A 146 1.67 -23.25 32.99
CA ALA A 146 2.90 -23.99 33.29
C ALA A 146 3.78 -24.21 32.04
N VAL A 147 3.16 -24.56 30.91
CA VAL A 147 3.84 -24.73 29.62
C VAL A 147 4.39 -23.39 29.14
N SER A 148 3.58 -22.33 29.12
CA SER A 148 4.01 -21.00 28.67
C SER A 148 5.11 -20.36 29.55
N ARG A 149 5.30 -20.84 30.78
CA ARG A 149 6.38 -20.38 31.68
C ARG A 149 7.68 -21.15 31.47
N LYS A 150 7.61 -22.35 30.86
CA LYS A 150 8.76 -23.22 30.55
C LYS A 150 9.24 -23.10 29.10
N THR A 151 8.37 -22.76 28.15
CA THR A 151 8.76 -22.52 26.76
C THR A 151 9.27 -21.11 26.57
N ASP A 152 10.44 -21.01 25.93
CA ASP A 152 11.03 -19.75 25.55
C ASP A 152 10.32 -19.16 24.32
N VAL A 153 10.51 -17.87 24.06
CA VAL A 153 9.87 -17.13 22.94
C VAL A 153 10.06 -17.83 21.60
N GLY A 154 11.22 -18.47 21.41
CA GLY A 154 11.55 -19.21 20.20
C GLY A 154 10.85 -20.57 20.06
N ASP A 155 10.43 -21.19 21.16
CA ASP A 155 9.75 -22.50 21.16
C ASP A 155 8.23 -22.34 21.09
N TRP A 156 7.68 -21.19 21.51
CA TRP A 156 6.27 -20.86 21.30
C TRP A 156 5.97 -20.43 19.85
N TRP A 157 7.00 -20.02 19.10
CA TRP A 157 6.89 -19.52 17.73
C TRP A 157 6.79 -20.61 16.66
N ILE A 158 7.25 -21.83 16.97
CA ILE A 158 7.17 -23.03 16.11
C ILE A 158 5.82 -23.71 16.34
#